data_AF-A0A2V5PKV1-F1
#
_entry.id   AF-A0A2V5PKV1-F1
#
_cell.length_a   1.000
_cell.length_b   1.000
_cell.length_c   1.000
_cell.angle_alpha   90.00
_cell.angle_beta   90.00
_cell.angle_gamma   90.00
#
_symmetry.space_group_name_H-M   'P 1'
#
loop_
_entity.id
_entity.type
_entity.pdbx_description
1 polymer ?
#
loop_
_entity_poly.entity_id
_entity_poly.type
_entity_poly.pdbx_seq_one_letter_code
_entity_poly.pdbx_strand_id
1 'polypeptide(L)'
;DRLLELVGPDLACHAVFSEERAYWQTRNRAGQEQKARQDQLGLGWANHDHHTFRSSRQHFVDLMLALERLGFERRERYYAGAQAGWGAQILEQPLEGIVAFCDVDLEPAETEIDFSRRPLPPSSKLGTIGLWIGLHGESFLEAGLHHLECRFDHQLLRDQLARRGINTMNPFSDFPFLKQAFTEGERWPVRRERAERLLNQGFIDEAQFHQFVAEGALGSHLENLQRKGGFKGFNQKSVSVIIQATDPRRPMAEVQT
;
A
#
# COMPACT_ATOMS: atom_id res chain seq x y z
N ASP A 1 -23.15 -3.10 -4.88
CA ASP A 1 -24.34 -3.44 -5.70
C ASP A 1 -25.28 -2.24 -5.76
N ARG A 2 -25.97 -1.90 -4.67
CA ARG A 2 -26.85 -0.72 -4.61
C ARG A 2 -26.21 0.60 -5.06
N LEU A 3 -24.94 0.86 -4.70
CA LEU A 3 -24.21 2.06 -5.15
C LEU A 3 -24.05 2.07 -6.68
N LEU A 4 -23.63 0.94 -7.25
CA LEU A 4 -23.43 0.79 -8.70
C LEU A 4 -24.74 1.00 -9.47
N GLU A 5 -25.85 0.47 -8.97
CA GLU A 5 -27.17 0.65 -9.59
C GLU A 5 -27.64 2.11 -9.57
N LEU A 6 -27.26 2.86 -8.54
CA LEU A 6 -27.69 4.25 -8.37
C LEU A 6 -26.92 5.22 -9.25
N VAL A 7 -25.61 5.03 -9.39
CA VAL A 7 -24.71 6.04 -9.99
C VAL A 7 -23.82 5.52 -11.12
N GLY A 8 -23.89 4.22 -11.44
CA GLY A 8 -22.97 3.58 -12.37
C GLY A 8 -21.58 3.32 -11.78
N PRO A 9 -20.71 2.60 -12.50
CA PRO A 9 -19.39 2.20 -12.01
C PRO A 9 -18.44 3.38 -11.77
N ASP A 10 -18.45 4.39 -12.65
CA ASP A 10 -17.48 5.49 -12.59
C ASP A 10 -17.70 6.40 -11.38
N LEU A 11 -18.94 6.87 -11.19
CA LEU A 11 -19.26 7.72 -10.03
C LEU A 11 -19.23 6.92 -8.72
N ALA A 12 -19.50 5.60 -8.77
CA ALA A 12 -19.26 4.73 -7.62
C ALA A 12 -17.77 4.63 -7.29
N CYS A 13 -16.90 4.49 -8.29
CA CYS A 13 -15.45 4.51 -8.12
C CYS A 13 -15.00 5.82 -7.46
N HIS A 14 -15.45 6.95 -8.01
CA HIS A 14 -15.16 8.27 -7.46
C HIS A 14 -15.49 8.36 -5.97
N ALA A 15 -16.72 7.97 -5.60
CA ALA A 15 -17.17 8.00 -4.22
C ALA A 15 -16.35 7.07 -3.31
N VAL A 16 -16.16 5.81 -3.72
CA VAL A 16 -15.40 4.81 -2.95
C VAL A 16 -13.97 5.27 -2.73
N PHE A 17 -13.27 5.73 -3.77
CA PHE A 17 -11.87 6.16 -3.65
C PHE A 17 -11.71 7.50 -2.92
N SER A 18 -12.73 8.37 -2.96
CA SER A 18 -12.77 9.54 -2.08
C SER A 18 -12.80 9.13 -0.61
N GLU A 19 -13.65 8.17 -0.26
CA GLU A 19 -13.76 7.65 1.11
C GLU A 19 -12.52 6.85 1.53
N GLU A 20 -11.95 6.02 0.66
CA GLU A 20 -10.69 5.30 0.95
C GLU A 20 -9.53 6.27 1.25
N ARG A 21 -9.40 7.36 0.48
CA ARG A 21 -8.42 8.41 0.77
C ARG A 21 -8.75 9.15 2.07
N ALA A 22 -10.02 9.47 2.33
CA ALA A 22 -10.44 10.14 3.55
C ALA A 22 -10.11 9.29 4.79
N TYR A 23 -10.46 8.01 4.74
CA TYR A 23 -10.18 7.04 5.78
C TYR A 23 -8.68 6.83 5.99
N TRP A 24 -7.91 6.63 4.92
CA TRP A 24 -6.44 6.54 5.00
C TRP A 24 -5.83 7.76 5.69
N GLN A 25 -6.29 8.98 5.38
CA GLN A 25 -5.81 10.19 6.03
C GLN A 25 -6.07 10.17 7.53
N THR A 26 -7.18 9.62 8.03
CA THR A 26 -7.42 9.55 9.50
C THR A 26 -6.35 8.76 10.26
N ARG A 27 -5.58 7.92 9.56
CA ARG A 27 -4.53 7.04 10.11
C ARG A 27 -3.14 7.32 9.55
N ASN A 28 -2.99 8.40 8.77
CA ASN A 28 -1.73 8.78 8.13
C ASN A 28 -1.47 10.28 8.26
N ARG A 29 -0.64 10.66 9.24
CA ARG A 29 -0.28 12.04 9.54
C ARG A 29 0.43 12.75 8.38
N ALA A 30 1.29 12.04 7.64
CA ALA A 30 1.91 12.60 6.44
C ALA A 30 0.88 12.98 5.37
N GLY A 31 -0.11 12.10 5.17
CA GLY A 31 -1.26 12.34 4.32
C GLY A 31 -2.09 13.53 4.78
N GLN A 32 -2.38 13.67 6.08
CA GLN A 32 -3.12 14.81 6.64
C GLN A 32 -2.39 16.13 6.40
N GLU A 33 -1.11 16.21 6.78
CA GLU A 33 -0.30 17.42 6.62
C GLU A 33 -0.18 17.79 5.15
N GLN A 34 0.08 16.81 4.27
CA GLN A 34 0.21 17.09 2.85
C GLN A 34 -1.12 17.46 2.19
N LYS A 35 -2.24 16.82 2.57
CA LYS A 35 -3.57 17.21 2.08
C LYS A 35 -3.90 18.63 2.48
N ALA A 36 -3.73 18.99 3.74
CA ALA A 36 -4.04 20.33 4.24
C ALA A 36 -3.28 21.40 3.45
N ARG A 37 -2.03 21.12 3.07
CA ARG A 37 -1.23 22.01 2.22
C ARG A 37 -1.74 22.09 0.79
N GLN A 38 -2.16 20.97 0.19
CA GLN A 38 -2.73 20.96 -1.16
C GLN A 38 -4.11 21.62 -1.23
N ASP A 39 -4.90 21.51 -0.15
CA ASP A 39 -6.22 22.13 -0.05
C ASP A 39 -6.16 23.65 0.04
N GLN A 40 -5.12 24.21 0.66
CA GLN A 40 -4.86 25.66 0.64
C GLN A 40 -4.65 26.19 -0.79
N LEU A 41 -4.33 25.31 -1.74
CA LEU A 41 -4.16 25.62 -3.16
C LEU A 41 -5.32 25.12 -4.02
N GLY A 42 -6.36 24.52 -3.44
CA GLY A 42 -7.49 23.94 -4.16
C GLY A 42 -7.16 22.67 -4.97
N LEU A 43 -6.05 22.00 -4.69
CA LEU A 43 -5.57 20.85 -5.48
C LEU A 43 -6.12 19.50 -4.99
N GLY A 44 -6.48 19.39 -3.71
CA GLY A 44 -6.90 18.12 -3.12
C GLY A 44 -5.84 17.03 -3.28
N TRP A 45 -6.21 15.91 -3.91
CA TRP A 45 -5.32 14.82 -4.29
C TRP A 45 -5.20 14.66 -5.81
N ALA A 46 -5.38 15.73 -6.59
CA ALA A 46 -5.38 15.64 -8.07
C ALA A 46 -4.05 15.18 -8.68
N ASN A 47 -2.95 15.21 -7.91
CA ASN A 47 -1.62 14.77 -8.32
C ASN A 47 -1.28 13.33 -7.89
N HIS A 48 -2.26 12.52 -7.50
CA HIS A 48 -2.04 11.11 -7.21
C HIS A 48 -1.47 10.37 -8.42
N ASP A 49 -0.58 9.42 -8.17
CA ASP A 49 -0.07 8.50 -9.19
C ASP A 49 -0.82 7.17 -9.10
N HIS A 50 -0.82 6.56 -7.91
CA HIS A 50 -1.56 5.33 -7.66
C HIS A 50 -1.95 5.16 -6.19
N HIS A 51 -2.88 4.23 -5.95
CA HIS A 51 -3.36 3.82 -4.64
C HIS A 51 -2.94 2.37 -4.40
N THR A 52 -2.29 2.09 -3.27
CA THR A 52 -1.81 0.74 -2.99
C THR A 52 -2.64 0.06 -1.92
N PHE A 53 -3.14 -1.11 -2.27
CA PHE A 53 -3.87 -2.01 -1.38
C PHE A 53 -3.04 -3.28 -1.15
N ARG A 54 -2.91 -3.69 0.10
CA ARG A 54 -2.46 -5.03 0.47
C ARG A 54 -3.67 -5.93 0.66
N SER A 55 -3.55 -7.19 0.26
CA SER A 55 -4.63 -8.18 0.41
C SER A 55 -4.09 -9.53 0.87
N SER A 56 -4.90 -10.28 1.62
CA SER A 56 -4.60 -11.70 1.85
C SER A 56 -4.68 -12.49 0.55
N ARG A 57 -4.02 -13.65 0.53
CA ARG A 57 -4.10 -14.63 -0.56
C ARG A 57 -5.53 -15.14 -0.78
N GLN A 58 -6.30 -15.26 0.30
CA GLN A 58 -7.68 -15.75 0.28
C GLN A 58 -8.61 -14.78 -0.46
N HIS A 59 -8.48 -13.48 -0.23
CA HIS A 59 -9.39 -12.46 -0.75
C HIS A 59 -8.85 -11.70 -1.96
N PHE A 60 -7.68 -12.07 -2.49
CA PHE A 60 -7.07 -11.32 -3.59
C PHE A 60 -7.94 -11.28 -4.85
N VAL A 61 -8.56 -12.40 -5.23
CA VAL A 61 -9.47 -12.45 -6.39
C VAL A 61 -10.74 -11.65 -6.11
N ASP A 62 -11.24 -11.65 -4.88
CA ASP A 62 -12.42 -10.85 -4.49
C ASP A 62 -12.14 -9.35 -4.62
N LEU A 63 -10.93 -8.90 -4.23
CA LEU A 63 -10.49 -7.52 -4.43
C LEU A 63 -10.47 -7.16 -5.92
N MET A 64 -9.97 -8.05 -6.78
CA MET A 64 -9.95 -7.79 -8.23
C MET A 64 -11.37 -7.65 -8.77
N LEU A 65 -12.29 -8.53 -8.38
CA LEU A 65 -13.69 -8.48 -8.78
C LEU A 65 -14.38 -7.21 -8.25
N ALA A 66 -14.08 -6.78 -7.02
CA ALA A 66 -14.61 -5.55 -6.47
C ALA A 66 -14.16 -4.32 -7.28
N LEU A 67 -12.88 -4.25 -7.66
CA LEU A 67 -12.34 -3.16 -8.49
C LEU A 67 -12.87 -3.19 -9.93
N GLU A 68 -12.98 -4.36 -10.56
CA GLU A 68 -13.66 -4.49 -11.87
C GLU A 68 -15.13 -4.04 -11.77
N ARG A 69 -15.76 -4.30 -10.62
CA ARG A 69 -17.02 -3.70 -10.13
C ARG A 69 -17.14 -2.21 -10.39
N LEU A 70 -16.07 -1.50 -10.09
CA LEU A 70 -15.93 -0.04 -10.11
C LEU A 70 -15.39 0.48 -11.46
N GLY A 71 -15.38 -0.36 -12.50
CA GLY A 71 -14.94 0.01 -13.84
C GLY A 71 -13.43 -0.02 -14.04
N PHE A 72 -12.68 -0.68 -13.15
CA PHE A 72 -11.25 -0.89 -13.36
C PHE A 72 -10.99 -1.98 -14.40
N GLU A 73 -9.95 -1.78 -15.19
CA GLU A 73 -9.41 -2.76 -16.13
C GLU A 73 -8.04 -3.26 -15.62
N ARG A 74 -7.83 -4.58 -15.65
CA ARG A 74 -6.53 -5.16 -15.31
C ARG A 74 -5.50 -4.77 -16.38
N ARG A 75 -4.38 -4.18 -15.97
CA ARG A 75 -3.29 -3.75 -16.86
C ARG A 75 -2.14 -4.76 -16.88
N GLU A 76 -1.41 -4.89 -15.77
CA GLU A 76 -0.22 -5.75 -15.70
C GLU A 76 -0.12 -6.50 -14.38
N ARG A 77 0.39 -7.73 -14.43
CA ARG A 77 0.85 -8.47 -13.25
C ARG A 77 2.32 -8.15 -13.03
N TYR A 78 2.68 -7.82 -11.80
CA TYR A 78 3.99 -7.31 -11.44
C TYR A 78 4.60 -8.15 -10.32
N TYR A 79 5.83 -8.62 -10.50
CA TYR A 79 6.57 -9.41 -9.51
C TYR A 79 8.06 -9.41 -9.86
N ALA A 80 8.95 -9.46 -8.86
CA ALA A 80 10.40 -9.42 -9.06
C ALA A 80 11.04 -10.82 -9.16
N GLY A 81 10.39 -11.72 -9.91
CA GLY A 81 10.78 -13.13 -10.05
C GLY A 81 10.42 -14.02 -8.86
N ALA A 82 10.70 -15.31 -8.98
CA ALA A 82 10.26 -16.36 -8.04
C ALA A 82 10.75 -16.20 -6.59
N GLN A 83 11.83 -15.44 -6.35
CA GLN A 83 12.38 -15.26 -5.00
C GLN A 83 11.88 -13.99 -4.30
N ALA A 84 11.01 -13.21 -4.95
CA ALA A 84 10.52 -11.95 -4.40
C ALA A 84 9.62 -12.16 -3.17
N GLY A 85 8.84 -13.25 -3.16
CA GLY A 85 7.86 -13.54 -2.09
C GLY A 85 6.58 -12.71 -2.17
N TRP A 86 6.41 -11.91 -3.23
CA TRP A 86 5.26 -11.04 -3.44
C TRP A 86 4.96 -10.88 -4.92
N GLY A 87 3.74 -10.47 -5.22
CA GLY A 87 3.34 -9.95 -6.52
C GLY A 87 2.24 -8.92 -6.37
N ALA A 88 1.91 -8.27 -7.47
CA ALA A 88 0.85 -7.31 -7.54
C ALA A 88 0.08 -7.37 -8.84
N GLN A 89 -1.19 -7.00 -8.77
CA GLN A 89 -2.00 -6.69 -9.96
C GLN A 89 -2.20 -5.19 -10.02
N ILE A 90 -1.82 -4.59 -11.15
CA ILE A 90 -2.08 -3.18 -11.44
C ILE A 90 -3.40 -3.08 -12.23
N LEU A 91 -4.30 -2.21 -11.80
CA LEU A 91 -5.55 -1.93 -12.48
C LEU A 91 -5.71 -0.43 -12.71
N GLU A 92 -6.40 -0.06 -13.78
CA GLU A 92 -6.67 1.34 -14.13
C GLU A 92 -8.16 1.57 -14.33
N GLN A 93 -8.68 2.64 -13.77
CA GLN A 93 -10.01 3.16 -14.04
C GLN A 93 -9.85 4.31 -15.05
N PRO A 94 -10.27 4.14 -16.32
CA PRO A 94 -9.90 5.06 -17.39
C PRO A 94 -10.62 6.42 -17.34
N LEU A 95 -11.83 6.50 -16.76
CA LEU A 95 -12.62 7.73 -16.71
C LEU A 95 -12.20 8.63 -15.54
N GLU A 96 -12.06 8.03 -14.35
CA GLU A 96 -11.62 8.71 -13.12
C GLU A 96 -10.10 8.90 -13.08
N GLY A 97 -9.35 8.22 -13.95
CA GLY A 97 -7.89 8.32 -14.03
C GLY A 97 -7.18 7.71 -12.82
N ILE A 98 -7.81 6.74 -12.15
CA ILE A 98 -7.30 6.12 -10.92
C ILE A 98 -6.51 4.86 -11.26
N VAL A 99 -5.31 4.74 -10.68
CA VAL A 99 -4.51 3.52 -10.72
C VAL A 99 -4.54 2.85 -9.34
N ALA A 100 -4.80 1.54 -9.32
CA ALA A 100 -4.72 0.70 -8.13
C ALA A 100 -3.59 -0.31 -8.27
N PHE A 101 -2.72 -0.37 -7.25
CA PHE A 101 -1.65 -1.36 -7.13
C PHE A 101 -2.04 -2.33 -6.00
N CYS A 102 -2.34 -3.57 -6.34
CA CYS A 102 -2.87 -4.53 -5.37
C CYS A 102 -1.83 -5.61 -5.08
N ASP A 103 -1.23 -5.55 -3.89
CA ASP A 103 -0.15 -6.42 -3.41
C ASP A 103 -0.70 -7.71 -2.77
N VAL A 104 -0.01 -8.83 -3.00
CA VAL A 104 -0.25 -10.13 -2.37
C VAL A 104 1.06 -10.91 -2.17
N ASP A 105 1.13 -11.72 -1.11
CA ASP A 105 2.24 -12.67 -0.93
C ASP A 105 2.17 -13.78 -1.99
N LEU A 106 3.31 -14.10 -2.61
CA LEU A 106 3.45 -15.19 -3.59
C LEU A 106 4.51 -16.20 -3.17
N GLU A 107 4.25 -17.48 -3.42
CA GLU A 107 5.26 -18.53 -3.38
C GLU A 107 6.02 -18.59 -4.72
N PRO A 108 7.24 -19.17 -4.74
CA PRO A 108 8.09 -19.15 -5.92
C PRO A 108 7.47 -19.73 -7.20
N ALA A 109 6.61 -20.76 -7.08
CA ALA A 109 5.97 -21.40 -8.21
C ALA A 109 4.74 -20.63 -8.73
N GLU A 110 4.29 -19.60 -8.01
CA GLU A 110 3.01 -18.93 -8.27
C GLU A 110 3.13 -17.72 -9.20
N THR A 111 4.36 -17.33 -9.56
CA THR A 111 4.61 -16.30 -10.58
C THR A 111 4.09 -16.70 -11.96
N GLU A 112 3.99 -18.00 -12.22
CA GLU A 112 3.48 -18.57 -13.47
C GLU A 112 1.94 -18.68 -13.49
N ILE A 113 1.28 -18.54 -12.33
CA ILE A 113 -0.17 -18.58 -12.22
C ILE A 113 -0.73 -17.17 -12.46
N ASP A 114 -1.89 -17.09 -13.13
CA ASP A 114 -2.70 -15.87 -13.10
C ASP A 114 -3.38 -15.71 -11.75
N PHE A 115 -2.58 -15.33 -10.75
CA PHE A 115 -3.01 -15.12 -9.36
C PHE A 115 -4.06 -14.00 -9.23
N SER A 116 -4.21 -13.14 -10.25
CA SER A 116 -5.26 -12.12 -10.28
C SER A 116 -6.64 -12.69 -10.62
N ARG A 117 -6.70 -13.89 -11.23
CA ARG A 117 -7.94 -14.55 -11.67
C ARG A 117 -8.20 -15.89 -11.00
N ARG A 118 -7.16 -16.50 -10.43
CA ARG A 118 -7.23 -17.81 -9.80
C ARG A 118 -6.90 -17.67 -8.31
N PRO A 119 -7.74 -18.23 -7.43
CA PRO A 119 -7.45 -18.23 -6.00
C PRO A 119 -6.07 -18.84 -5.73
N LEU A 120 -5.30 -18.19 -4.87
CA LEU A 120 -4.04 -18.71 -4.38
C LEU A 120 -4.30 -19.73 -3.27
N PRO A 121 -3.58 -20.86 -3.24
CA PRO A 121 -3.69 -21.79 -2.13
C PRO A 121 -3.21 -21.13 -0.83
N PRO A 122 -3.64 -21.61 0.35
CA PRO A 122 -3.06 -21.20 1.62
C PRO A 122 -1.55 -21.42 1.64
N SER A 123 -0.80 -20.49 2.25
CA SER A 123 0.64 -20.66 2.51
C SER A 123 0.88 -21.04 3.97
N SER A 124 1.94 -21.80 4.22
CA SER A 124 2.42 -22.14 5.56
C SER A 124 3.23 -21.01 6.22
N LYS A 125 3.49 -19.91 5.51
CA LYS A 125 4.21 -18.73 6.00
C LYS A 125 3.53 -17.45 5.53
N LEU A 126 3.76 -16.37 6.26
CA LEU A 126 3.39 -15.02 5.82
C LEU A 126 4.63 -14.25 5.35
N GLY A 127 4.52 -13.67 4.17
CA GLY A 127 5.43 -12.64 3.71
C GLY A 127 5.07 -11.30 4.36
N THR A 128 5.68 -10.22 3.85
CA THR A 128 5.45 -8.88 4.38
C THR A 128 3.98 -8.46 4.23
N ILE A 129 3.34 -8.80 3.12
CA ILE A 129 1.98 -8.35 2.81
C ILE A 129 0.99 -9.11 3.68
N GLY A 130 1.08 -10.43 3.73
CA GLY A 130 0.18 -11.26 4.52
C GLY A 130 0.31 -11.01 6.02
N LEU A 131 1.51 -10.75 6.54
CA LEU A 131 1.67 -10.38 7.95
C LEU A 131 1.01 -9.03 8.26
N TRP A 132 1.18 -8.04 7.39
CA TRP A 132 0.51 -6.75 7.53
C TRP A 132 -1.02 -6.92 7.57
N ILE A 133 -1.59 -7.75 6.70
CA ILE A 133 -3.03 -8.07 6.68
C ILE A 133 -3.46 -8.82 7.93
N GLY A 134 -2.65 -9.76 8.40
CA GLY A 134 -2.89 -10.46 9.65
C GLY A 134 -3.05 -9.51 10.83
N LEU A 135 -2.16 -8.52 10.94
CA LEU A 135 -2.11 -7.54 12.02
C LEU A 135 -3.20 -6.47 11.93
N HIS A 136 -3.49 -5.96 10.72
CA HIS A 136 -4.35 -4.78 10.55
C HIS A 136 -5.72 -5.07 9.93
N GLY A 137 -5.86 -6.14 9.16
CA GLY A 137 -7.05 -6.41 8.34
C GLY A 137 -6.80 -6.21 6.84
N GLU A 138 -7.78 -6.57 6.01
CA GLU A 138 -7.72 -6.32 4.56
C GLU A 138 -7.59 -4.83 4.28
N SER A 139 -6.82 -4.40 3.27
CA SER A 139 -6.72 -2.95 3.01
C SER A 139 -8.05 -2.36 2.58
N PHE A 140 -8.70 -2.98 1.59
CA PHE A 140 -9.96 -2.49 1.05
C PHE A 140 -11.09 -2.75 2.07
N LEU A 141 -11.84 -1.71 2.43
CA LEU A 141 -12.97 -1.75 3.37
C LEU A 141 -12.66 -2.10 4.85
N GLU A 142 -11.39 -2.26 5.26
CA GLU A 142 -11.05 -2.48 6.68
C GLU A 142 -9.87 -1.63 7.17
N ALA A 143 -8.63 -1.94 6.76
CA ALA A 143 -7.44 -1.26 7.26
C ALA A 143 -7.19 0.08 6.54
N GLY A 144 -7.68 0.23 5.31
CA GLY A 144 -7.43 1.36 4.41
C GLY A 144 -6.16 1.15 3.57
N LEU A 145 -5.86 2.14 2.73
CA LEU A 145 -4.68 2.14 1.85
C LEU A 145 -3.38 1.84 2.61
N HIS A 146 -2.53 1.01 2.03
CA HIS A 146 -1.15 0.85 2.50
C HIS A 146 -0.32 2.10 2.17
N HIS A 147 -0.52 2.69 1.00
CA HIS A 147 -0.05 4.03 0.70
C HIS A 147 -0.84 4.69 -0.42
N LEU A 148 -0.75 6.02 -0.44
CA LEU A 148 -1.08 6.85 -1.58
C LEU A 148 0.22 7.40 -2.16
N GLU A 149 0.50 7.14 -3.44
CA GLU A 149 1.60 7.77 -4.16
C GLU A 149 1.11 9.05 -4.82
N CYS A 150 1.90 10.11 -4.71
CA CYS A 150 1.61 11.39 -5.35
C CYS A 150 2.88 11.98 -5.95
N ARG A 151 2.70 12.78 -7.01
CA ARG A 151 3.81 13.44 -7.71
C ARG A 151 4.18 14.76 -7.05
N PHE A 152 5.45 14.90 -6.69
CA PHE A 152 6.01 16.07 -6.03
C PHE A 152 7.39 16.45 -6.57
N ASP A 153 7.88 17.62 -6.15
CA ASP A 153 9.32 17.82 -6.10
C ASP A 153 9.87 17.02 -4.91
N HIS A 154 10.72 16.04 -5.21
CA HIS A 154 11.12 15.03 -4.22
C HIS A 154 11.86 15.63 -3.03
N GLN A 155 12.82 16.53 -3.28
CA GLN A 155 13.61 17.12 -2.19
C GLN A 155 12.78 18.14 -1.41
N LEU A 156 12.02 18.98 -2.11
CA LEU A 156 11.22 20.01 -1.47
C LEU A 156 10.16 19.41 -0.54
N LEU A 157 9.48 18.32 -0.96
CA LEU A 157 8.51 17.65 -0.09
C LEU A 157 9.18 17.10 1.17
N ARG A 158 10.34 16.44 1.04
CA ARG A 158 11.10 15.91 2.18
C ARG A 158 11.43 17.00 3.19
N ASP A 159 11.98 18.12 2.72
CA ASP A 159 12.35 19.25 3.59
C ASP A 159 11.13 19.85 4.29
N GLN A 160 10.00 19.95 3.59
CA GLN A 160 8.77 20.51 4.14
C GLN A 160 8.10 19.60 5.18
N LEU A 161 8.08 18.29 4.95
CA LEU A 161 7.58 17.31 5.91
C LEU A 161 8.50 17.18 7.13
N ALA A 162 9.82 17.22 6.94
CA ALA A 162 10.78 17.20 8.04
C ALA A 162 10.59 18.39 9.00
N ARG A 163 10.27 19.58 8.48
CA ARG A 163 9.90 20.75 9.31
C ARG A 163 8.62 20.55 10.15
N ARG A 164 7.78 19.58 9.78
CA ARG A 164 6.60 19.14 10.54
C ARG A 164 6.91 17.93 11.42
N GLY A 165 8.17 17.49 11.51
CA GLY A 165 8.54 16.27 12.24
C GLY A 165 7.99 15.00 11.58
N ILE A 166 7.94 14.98 10.24
CA ILE A 166 7.58 13.82 9.43
C ILE A 166 8.76 13.48 8.56
N ASN A 167 9.44 12.39 8.91
CA ASN A 167 10.63 11.95 8.23
C ASN A 167 10.29 11.11 7.00
N THR A 168 11.27 10.99 6.11
CA THR A 168 11.20 10.15 4.91
C THR A 168 12.24 9.05 5.02
N MET A 169 11.85 7.82 4.70
CA MET A 169 12.76 6.69 4.60
C MET A 169 13.83 6.95 3.53
N ASN A 170 14.91 6.17 3.54
CA ASN A 170 15.87 6.20 2.45
C ASN A 170 15.16 5.91 1.10
N PRO A 171 15.47 6.67 0.04
CA PRO A 171 14.83 6.45 -1.25
C PRO A 171 15.17 5.07 -1.79
N PHE A 172 14.15 4.33 -2.21
CA PHE A 172 14.33 3.03 -2.87
C PHE A 172 14.56 3.18 -4.39
N SER A 173 14.41 4.41 -4.90
CA SER A 173 14.83 4.84 -6.22
C SER A 173 15.35 6.28 -6.14
N ASP A 174 16.55 6.57 -6.64
CA ASP A 174 17.14 7.91 -6.68
C ASP A 174 17.88 8.16 -8.00
N PHE A 175 17.25 7.79 -9.11
CA PHE A 175 17.75 8.10 -10.45
C PHE A 175 17.38 9.55 -10.84
N PRO A 176 18.15 10.21 -11.72
CA PRO A 176 17.82 11.57 -12.19
C PRO A 176 16.41 11.71 -12.80
N PHE A 177 15.86 10.61 -13.34
CA PHE A 177 14.57 10.54 -14.02
C PHE A 177 13.45 9.90 -13.19
N LEU A 178 13.78 9.25 -12.06
CA LEU A 178 12.82 8.58 -11.17
C LEU A 178 13.36 8.61 -9.74
N LYS A 179 12.66 9.31 -8.86
CA LYS A 179 12.91 9.32 -7.43
C LYS A 179 11.68 8.88 -6.67
N GLN A 180 11.86 7.97 -5.73
CA GLN A 180 10.78 7.40 -4.92
C GLN A 180 11.25 7.17 -3.50
N ALA A 181 10.41 7.59 -2.55
CA ALA A 181 10.62 7.34 -1.13
C ALA A 181 9.28 7.31 -0.39
N PHE A 182 9.17 6.47 0.63
CA PHE A 182 8.05 6.51 1.56
C PHE A 182 8.38 7.48 2.71
N THR A 183 7.36 8.12 3.26
CA THR A 183 7.47 8.63 4.63
C THR A 183 7.74 7.48 5.60
N GLU A 184 8.37 7.75 6.73
CA GLU A 184 8.36 6.79 7.83
C GLU A 184 6.92 6.46 8.18
N GLY A 185 6.60 5.18 8.27
CA GLY A 185 5.23 4.74 8.54
C GLY A 185 4.92 4.84 10.02
N GLU A 186 3.69 5.24 10.33
CA GLU A 186 3.22 5.29 11.71
C GLU A 186 2.94 3.88 12.23
N ARG A 187 3.13 3.67 13.54
CA ARG A 187 2.72 2.44 14.21
C ARG A 187 1.25 2.54 14.59
N TRP A 188 0.45 1.60 14.07
CA TRP A 188 -0.94 1.46 14.44
C TRP A 188 -1.09 0.45 15.57
N PRO A 189 -2.02 0.69 16.53
CA PRO A 189 -2.37 -0.31 17.52
C PRO A 189 -2.82 -1.62 16.86
N VAL A 190 -2.25 -2.74 17.30
CA VAL A 190 -2.66 -4.07 16.85
C VAL A 190 -3.70 -4.63 17.81
N ARG A 191 -4.83 -5.10 17.27
CA ARG A 191 -5.84 -5.78 18.08
C ARG A 191 -5.28 -7.09 18.61
N ARG A 192 -5.36 -7.29 19.93
CA ARG A 192 -4.79 -8.47 20.60
C ARG A 192 -5.29 -9.77 19.98
N GLU A 193 -6.57 -9.86 19.64
CA GLU A 193 -7.17 -11.07 19.07
C GLU A 193 -6.56 -11.42 17.70
N ARG A 194 -6.12 -10.41 16.93
CA ARG A 194 -5.42 -10.62 15.66
C ARG A 194 -4.03 -11.19 15.89
N ALA A 195 -3.28 -10.63 16.84
CA ALA A 195 -1.96 -11.10 17.21
C ALA A 195 -2.00 -12.52 17.83
N GLU A 196 -2.97 -12.82 18.68
CA GLU A 196 -3.17 -14.15 19.27
C GLU A 196 -3.45 -15.21 18.19
N ARG A 197 -4.27 -14.87 17.19
CA ARG A 197 -4.52 -15.76 16.06
C ARG A 197 -3.24 -16.04 15.27
N LEU A 198 -2.41 -15.03 15.01
CA LEU A 198 -1.14 -15.20 14.30
C LEU A 198 -0.16 -16.07 15.11
N LEU A 199 -0.10 -15.89 16.44
CA LEU A 199 0.73 -16.70 17.33
C LEU A 199 0.25 -18.17 17.35
N ASN A 200 -1.05 -18.39 17.53
CA ASN A 200 -1.65 -19.72 17.57
C ASN A 200 -1.48 -20.48 16.25
N GLN A 201 -1.39 -19.77 15.13
CA GLN A 201 -1.12 -20.34 13.80
C GLN A 201 0.37 -20.50 13.51
N GLY A 202 1.26 -20.06 14.40
CA GLY A 202 2.70 -20.14 14.24
C GLY A 202 3.29 -19.16 13.22
N PHE A 203 2.55 -18.12 12.84
CA PHE A 203 3.02 -17.10 11.89
C PHE A 203 3.90 -16.03 12.54
N ILE A 204 3.77 -15.86 13.85
CA ILE A 204 4.65 -15.03 14.68
C ILE A 204 5.06 -15.82 15.93
N ASP A 205 6.19 -15.45 16.54
CA ASP A 205 6.62 -16.00 17.82
C ASP A 205 6.10 -15.17 19.02
N GLU A 206 6.36 -15.66 20.24
CA GLU A 206 5.93 -14.97 21.47
C GLU A 206 6.54 -13.56 21.61
N ALA A 207 7.79 -13.37 21.18
CA ALA A 207 8.46 -12.07 21.27
C ALA A 207 7.79 -11.05 20.33
N GLN A 208 7.53 -11.45 19.08
CA GLN A 208 6.78 -10.66 18.10
C GLN A 208 5.36 -10.37 18.58
N PHE A 209 4.68 -11.35 19.16
CA PHE A 209 3.35 -11.15 19.76
C PHE A 209 3.38 -10.05 20.82
N HIS A 210 4.29 -10.15 21.79
CA HIS A 210 4.43 -9.16 22.86
C HIS A 210 4.78 -7.78 22.30
N GLN A 211 5.69 -7.72 21.33
CA GLN A 211 6.05 -6.47 20.68
C GLN A 211 4.85 -5.83 19.96
N PHE A 212 4.13 -6.57 19.12
CA PHE A 212 3.00 -6.02 18.37
C PHE A 212 1.85 -5.55 19.26
N VAL A 213 1.58 -6.27 20.34
CA VAL A 213 0.53 -5.87 21.29
C VAL A 213 0.94 -4.63 22.10
N ALA A 214 2.22 -4.50 22.46
CA ALA A 214 2.70 -3.37 23.27
C ALA A 214 2.96 -2.10 22.44
N GLU A 215 3.56 -2.24 21.27
CA GLU A 215 4.08 -1.14 20.45
C GLU A 215 3.30 -0.91 19.15
N GLY A 216 2.30 -1.74 18.87
CA GLY A 216 1.63 -1.74 17.57
C GLY A 216 2.51 -2.31 16.45
N ALA A 217 2.13 -2.04 15.20
CA ALA A 217 2.87 -2.45 14.01
C ALA A 217 2.81 -1.38 12.92
N LEU A 218 3.77 -1.41 12.00
CA LEU A 218 3.84 -0.46 10.88
C LEU A 218 2.53 -0.45 10.07
N GLY A 219 1.96 0.73 9.89
CA GLY A 219 0.67 0.97 9.26
C GLY A 219 0.78 1.33 7.78
N SER A 220 0.60 2.61 7.47
CA SER A 220 0.61 3.12 6.09
C SER A 220 1.65 4.23 5.88
N HIS A 221 1.85 4.59 4.61
CA HIS A 221 2.82 5.59 4.18
C HIS A 221 2.20 6.60 3.20
N LEU A 222 2.79 7.79 3.10
CA LEU A 222 2.68 8.63 1.91
C LEU A 222 3.90 8.34 1.03
N GLU A 223 3.69 8.06 -0.25
CA GLU A 223 4.80 7.89 -1.19
C GLU A 223 5.06 9.18 -1.98
N ASN A 224 6.34 9.57 -1.98
CA ASN A 224 6.86 10.73 -2.66
C ASN A 224 7.49 10.32 -4.00
N LEU A 225 6.82 10.67 -5.10
CA LEU A 225 7.27 10.37 -6.45
C LEU A 225 7.74 11.63 -7.18
N GLN A 226 8.90 11.53 -7.82
CA GLN A 226 9.30 12.48 -8.86
C GLN A 226 9.69 11.72 -10.13
N ARG A 227 8.96 11.97 -11.22
CA ARG A 227 9.26 11.47 -12.57
C ARG A 227 9.69 12.62 -13.47
N LYS A 228 10.70 12.40 -14.30
CA LYS A 228 11.12 13.33 -15.36
C LYS A 228 11.19 12.59 -16.70
N GLY A 229 11.06 13.33 -17.81
CA GLY A 229 11.29 12.78 -19.16
C GLY A 229 10.28 11.73 -19.64
N GLY A 230 9.08 11.68 -19.06
CA GLY A 230 8.00 10.79 -19.53
C GLY A 230 8.10 9.32 -19.09
N PHE A 231 8.98 8.98 -18.14
CA PHE A 231 9.12 7.61 -17.64
C PHE A 231 7.87 7.12 -16.88
N LYS A 232 7.22 6.05 -17.36
CA LYS A 232 5.98 5.48 -16.79
C LYS A 232 6.14 4.10 -16.12
N GLY A 233 7.36 3.58 -16.00
CA GLY A 233 7.60 2.23 -15.46
C GLY A 233 7.76 2.19 -13.94
N PHE A 234 7.83 0.96 -13.42
CA PHE A 234 8.24 0.65 -12.05
C PHE A 234 9.55 -0.16 -12.10
N ASN A 235 10.45 0.03 -11.13
CA ASN A 235 11.67 -0.78 -11.02
C ASN A 235 11.45 -1.94 -10.01
N GLN A 236 11.34 -3.17 -10.52
CA GLN A 236 10.98 -4.35 -9.72
C GLN A 236 11.92 -4.57 -8.52
N LYS A 237 13.23 -4.35 -8.72
CA LYS A 237 14.22 -4.51 -7.66
C LYS A 237 14.02 -3.47 -6.56
N SER A 238 13.77 -2.22 -6.95
CA SER A 238 13.46 -1.13 -6.03
C SER A 238 12.18 -1.40 -5.23
N VAL A 239 11.15 -1.98 -5.87
CA VAL A 239 9.90 -2.34 -5.17
C VAL A 239 10.13 -3.46 -4.14
N SER A 240 10.91 -4.50 -4.47
CA SER A 240 11.27 -5.54 -3.50
C SER A 240 12.01 -5.00 -2.28
N VAL A 241 12.89 -4.00 -2.48
CA VAL A 241 13.62 -3.35 -1.37
C VAL A 241 12.64 -2.65 -0.43
N ILE A 242 11.68 -1.88 -0.94
CA ILE A 242 10.75 -1.16 -0.08
C ILE A 242 9.70 -2.07 0.58
N ILE A 243 9.26 -3.15 -0.09
CA ILE A 243 8.40 -4.15 0.55
C ILE A 243 9.13 -4.76 1.74
N GLN A 244 10.38 -5.20 1.58
CA GLN A 244 11.15 -5.74 2.72
C GLN A 244 11.39 -4.70 3.82
N ALA A 245 11.63 -3.44 3.45
CA ALA A 245 11.84 -2.35 4.42
C ALA A 245 10.56 -1.99 5.21
N THR A 246 9.39 -2.34 4.68
CA THR A 246 8.07 -2.14 5.32
C THR A 246 7.51 -3.42 5.94
N ASP A 247 8.37 -4.43 6.17
CA ASP A 247 7.97 -5.64 6.89
C ASP A 247 7.70 -5.33 8.37
N PRO A 248 6.51 -5.69 8.91
CA PRO A 248 6.18 -5.44 10.30
C PRO A 248 7.18 -6.01 11.31
N ARG A 249 7.92 -7.07 10.97
CA ARG A 249 8.93 -7.69 11.84
C ARG A 249 10.21 -6.88 11.97
N ARG A 250 10.44 -5.89 11.10
CA ARG A 250 11.66 -5.10 11.18
C ARG A 250 11.61 -4.14 12.37
N PRO A 251 12.70 -4.04 13.15
CA PRO A 251 12.86 -2.94 14.08
C PRO A 251 12.87 -1.63 13.30
N MET A 252 12.43 -0.54 13.93
CA MET A 252 12.60 0.77 13.32
C MET A 252 14.08 1.02 13.05
N ALA A 253 14.41 1.58 11.89
CA ALA A 253 15.71 2.22 11.73
C ALA A 253 15.82 3.27 12.84
N GLU A 254 16.87 3.20 13.64
CA GLU A 254 17.14 4.23 14.65
C GLU A 254 17.15 5.59 13.95
N VAL A 255 16.42 6.55 14.51
CA VAL A 255 16.51 7.95 14.09
C VAL A 255 17.95 8.36 14.34
N GLN A 256 18.77 8.42 13.29
CA GLN A 256 20.04 9.13 13.38
C GLN A 256 19.70 10.61 13.52
N THR A 257 19.74 11.07 14.77
CA THR A 257 19.66 12.48 15.16
C THR A 257 20.82 13.28 14.60
#